data_AF-A0A535N8X3-F1
#
_entry.id   AF-A0A535N8X3-F1
#
_cell.length_a   1.000
_cell.length_b   1.000
_cell.length_c   1.000
_cell.angle_alpha   90.00
_cell.angle_beta   90.00
_cell.angle_gamma   90.00
#
_symmetry.space_group_name_H-M   'P 1'
#
loop_
_entity.id
_entity.type
_entity.pdbx_description
1 polymer ?
#
loop_
_entity_poly.entity_id
_entity_poly.type
_entity_poly.pdbx_seq_one_letter_code
_entity_poly.pdbx_strand_id
1 'polypeptide(L)' 'AREYGIPAVVGVAGATEQITTGRRVTVDGSAGTVVLEAEPEDPEDSAGS' A
#
# COMPACT_ATOMS: atom_id res chain seq x y z
N ALA A 1 11.65 -10.51 9.57
CA ALA A 1 11.43 -9.51 8.50
C ALA A 1 12.76 -8.91 8.01
N ARG A 2 13.52 -8.18 8.87
CA ARG A 2 14.88 -7.75 8.54
C ARG A 2 15.84 -8.90 8.20
N GLU A 3 15.67 -10.04 8.87
CA GLU A 3 16.43 -11.27 8.65
C GLU A 3 16.12 -11.96 7.30
N TYR A 4 15.02 -11.60 6.65
CA TYR A 4 14.65 -12.11 5.32
C TYR A 4 15.01 -11.13 4.19
N GLY A 5 15.67 -10.00 4.51
CA GLY A 5 16.02 -8.97 3.52
C GLY A 5 14.82 -8.19 2.94
N ILE A 6 13.62 -8.35 3.50
CA ILE A 6 12.41 -7.67 3.03
C ILE A 6 12.27 -6.34 3.79
N PRO A 7 12.04 -5.21 3.09
CA PRO A 7 11.79 -3.92 3.74
C PRO A 7 10.60 -4.02 4.70
N ALA A 8 10.76 -3.48 5.90
CA ALA A 8 9.74 -3.53 6.94
C ALA A 8 9.63 -2.17 7.65
N VAL A 9 8.39 -1.72 7.82
CA VAL A 9 8.01 -0.55 8.60
C VAL A 9 7.05 -1.00 9.69
N VAL A 10 7.22 -0.53 10.92
CA VAL A 10 6.42 -0.94 12.09
C VAL A 10 5.90 0.29 12.83
N GLY A 11 4.78 0.13 13.55
CA GLY A 11 4.21 1.21 14.36
C GLY A 11 3.51 2.33 13.58
N VAL A 12 3.06 2.05 12.35
CA VAL A 12 2.27 3.02 11.56
C VAL A 12 0.87 3.14 12.14
N ALA A 13 0.56 4.30 12.71
CA ALA A 13 -0.72 4.56 13.34
C ALA A 13 -1.87 4.42 12.33
N GLY A 14 -2.90 3.66 12.70
CA GLY A 14 -4.09 3.41 11.89
C GLY A 14 -3.86 2.75 10.54
N ALA A 15 -2.71 2.09 10.33
CA ALA A 15 -2.43 1.41 9.07
C ALA A 15 -3.46 0.34 8.73
N THR A 16 -3.89 -0.45 9.72
CA THR A 16 -4.86 -1.52 9.54
C THR A 16 -6.28 -1.02 9.28
N GLU A 17 -6.57 0.25 9.59
CA GLU A 17 -7.87 0.87 9.32
C GLU A 17 -7.94 1.45 7.90
N GLN A 18 -6.79 1.81 7.33
CA GLN A 18 -6.69 2.39 5.99
C GLN A 18 -6.37 1.35 4.89
N ILE A 19 -5.68 0.26 5.25
CA ILE A 19 -5.30 -0.81 4.32
C ILE A 19 -6.43 -1.85 4.26
N THR A 20 -7.02 -1.99 3.09
CA THR A 20 -8.04 -3.01 2.80
C THR A 20 -7.43 -4.20 2.05
N THR A 21 -8.03 -5.38 2.21
CA THR A 21 -7.62 -6.58 1.46
C THR A 21 -7.69 -6.33 -0.04
N GLY A 22 -6.66 -6.75 -0.78
CA GLY A 22 -6.58 -6.55 -2.23
C GLY A 22 -5.99 -5.19 -2.62
N ARG A 23 -5.84 -4.24 -1.69
CA ARG A 23 -5.20 -2.96 -1.95
C ARG A 23 -3.71 -3.12 -2.17
N ARG A 24 -3.18 -2.48 -3.21
CA ARG A 24 -1.74 -2.40 -3.44
C ARG A 24 -1.12 -1.30 -2.57
N VAL A 25 0.02 -1.63 -1.98
CA VAL A 25 0.79 -0.72 -1.13
C VAL A 25 2.26 -0.79 -1.49
N THR A 26 2.94 0.36 -1.44
CA THR A 26 4.39 0.44 -1.58
C THR A 26 5.02 0.70 -0.22
N VAL A 27 6.06 -0.05 0.12
CA VAL A 27 6.78 0.05 1.40
C VAL A 27 8.21 0.51 1.14
N ASP A 28 8.57 1.69 1.64
CA ASP A 28 9.95 2.16 1.70
C ASP A 28 10.50 1.93 3.12
N GLY A 29 11.25 0.83 3.28
CA GLY A 29 11.87 0.48 4.54
C GLY A 29 13.07 1.36 4.94
N SER A 30 13.64 2.14 4.02
CA SER A 30 14.75 3.07 4.32
C SER A 30 14.22 4.41 4.82
N ALA A 31 13.17 4.92 4.18
CA ALA A 31 12.49 6.16 4.58
C ALA A 31 11.47 5.95 5.71
N GLY A 32 11.11 4.69 6.02
CA GLY A 32 10.13 4.37 7.04
C GLY A 32 8.70 4.75 6.64
N THR A 33 8.40 4.74 5.34
CA THR A 33 7.13 5.24 4.79
C THR A 33 6.35 4.13 4.08
N VAL A 34 5.02 4.23 4.14
CA VAL A 34 4.09 3.34 3.41
C VAL A 34 3.17 4.22 2.57
N VAL A 35 3.05 3.91 1.28
CA VAL A 35 2.19 4.63 0.34
C VAL A 35 1.06 3.70 -0.10
N LEU A 36 -0.17 4.16 0.03
CA LEU A 36 -1.35 3.49 -0.51
C LEU A 36 -1.50 3.88 -1.97
N GLU A 37 -1.58 2.90 -2.87
CA GLU A 37 -1.92 3.21 -4.26
C GLU A 37 -3.39 3.63 -4.33
N ALA A 38 -3.68 4.54 -5.28
CA ALA A 38 -5.05 4.80 -5.69
C ALA A 38 -5.66 3.46 -6.13
N GLU A 39 -6.95 3.29 -5.86
CA GLU A 39 -7.66 2.15 -6.45
C GLU A 39 -7.45 2.25 -7.97
N PRO A 40 -7.07 1.15 -8.64
CA PRO A 40 -6.96 1.20 -10.09
C PRO A 40 -8.32 1.66 -10.60
N GLU A 41 -8.34 2.79 -11.30
CA GLU A 41 -9.55 3.24 -11.99
C GLU A 41 -9.96 2.07 -12.88
N ASP A 42 -11.07 1.43 -12.57
CA ASP A 42 -11.52 0.27 -13.32
C ASP A 42 -11.61 0.72 -14.79
N PRO A 43 -10.88 0.08 -15.73
CA PRO A 43 -10.86 0.52 -17.11
C PRO A 43 -12.26 0.46 -17.77
N GLU A 44 -13.20 -0.26 -17.16
CA GLU A 44 -14.62 -0.34 -17.53
C GLU A 44 -15.39 0.95 -17.21
N ASP A 45 -14.98 1.73 -16.20
CA ASP A 45 -15.57 3.03 -15.85
C ASP A 45 -15.11 4.14 -16.81
N SER A 46 -13.96 3.94 -17.48
CA SER A 46 -13.41 4.87 -18.47
C SER A 46 -14.03 4.76 -19.87
N ALA A 47 -14.86 3.73 -20.14
CA ALA A 47 -15.53 3.54 -21.44
C ALA A 47 -16.99 4.06 -21.47
N GLY A 48 -17.44 4.72 -20.40
CA GLY A 48 -18.83 5.16 -20.20
C GLY A 48 -19.06 6.67 -20.21
N SER A 49 -18.46 7.43 -21.14
CA SER A 49 -18.87 8.81 -21.46
C SER A 49 -18.78 9.11 -22.95
#